data_AF-A0A6I9Y264-F1
#
_entry.id   AF-A0A6I9Y264-F1
#
_cell.length_a   1.000
_cell.length_b   1.000
_cell.length_c   1.000
_cell.angle_alpha   90.00
_cell.angle_beta   90.00
_cell.angle_gamma   90.00
#
_symmetry.space_group_name_H-M   'P 1'
#
loop_
_entity.id
_entity.type
_entity.pdbx_description
1 polymer ?
#
loop_
_entity_poly.entity_id
_entity_poly.type
_entity_poly.pdbx_seq_one_letter_code
_entity_poly.pdbx_strand_id
1 'polypeptide(L)'
;MASGQPVPGSWGFFGELPSSYAAAANSDLLRRPSYCHAAFALKQISKGKAVGQKAPLWLRAQFQALLFTLGCWIQHHCGKVLFVGLLVFGALAVGLRVASIETDIEQLWVEEGSRVSQELRYTREKLGEESLYTSQMLIQTPKQEGENILTPDALEMHLEAALAASKVQVLLFGKSWDLNK
;
A
#
# COMPACT_ATOMS: atom_id res chain seq x y z
N MET A 1 -21.11 60.16 32.56
CA MET A 1 -22.43 59.96 31.93
C MET A 1 -22.27 60.07 30.42
N ALA A 2 -22.35 58.94 29.71
CA ALA A 2 -22.78 58.81 28.31
C ALA A 2 -22.60 57.33 27.92
N SER A 3 -23.69 56.60 28.06
CA SER A 3 -23.85 55.20 27.70
C SER A 3 -23.99 55.10 26.17
N GLY A 4 -23.10 54.35 25.51
CA GLY A 4 -23.29 53.89 24.13
C GLY A 4 -23.68 52.42 24.13
N GLN A 5 -24.91 52.10 23.70
CA GLN A 5 -25.41 50.73 23.62
C GLN A 5 -24.75 49.91 22.49
N PRO A 6 -24.62 48.58 22.66
CA PRO A 6 -24.19 47.69 21.58
C PRO A 6 -25.38 47.30 20.69
N VAL A 7 -25.13 47.27 19.38
CA VAL A 7 -26.08 46.93 18.32
C VAL A 7 -26.36 45.41 18.34
N PRO A 8 -27.63 44.95 18.29
CA PRO A 8 -27.95 43.53 18.31
C PRO A 8 -28.07 42.99 16.88
N GLY A 9 -27.34 41.91 16.56
CA GLY A 9 -27.58 41.18 15.32
C GLY A 9 -26.49 40.17 14.99
N SER A 10 -26.88 38.91 14.88
CA SER A 10 -26.08 37.74 14.45
C SER A 10 -25.31 36.99 15.54
N TRP A 11 -26.01 36.54 16.57
CA TRP A 11 -25.64 35.31 17.28
C TRP A 11 -26.46 34.15 16.71
N GLY A 12 -25.78 33.07 16.33
CA GLY A 12 -26.43 31.77 16.13
C GLY A 12 -25.79 30.88 15.08
N PHE A 13 -24.57 30.36 15.33
CA PHE A 13 -24.24 28.94 15.06
C PHE A 13 -22.83 28.50 15.50
N PHE A 14 -21.93 29.39 15.89
CA PHE A 14 -20.66 28.98 16.48
C PHE A 14 -20.84 28.84 17.98
N GLY A 15 -20.92 27.60 18.47
CA GLY A 15 -20.53 27.32 19.86
C GLY A 15 -19.16 27.96 20.09
N GLU A 16 -19.02 28.71 21.19
CA GLU A 16 -17.82 29.47 21.54
C GLU A 16 -16.57 28.59 21.40
N LEU A 17 -15.80 28.79 20.32
CA LEU A 17 -14.44 28.28 20.30
C LEU A 17 -13.67 28.97 21.43
N PRO A 18 -12.84 28.24 22.19
CA PRO A 18 -12.09 28.82 23.29
C PRO A 18 -11.31 30.05 22.81
N SER A 19 -11.31 31.13 23.58
CA SER A 19 -10.68 32.42 23.24
C SER A 19 -9.22 32.30 22.78
N SER A 20 -8.52 31.23 23.17
CA SER A 20 -7.17 30.90 22.73
C SER A 20 -7.08 30.50 21.25
N TYR A 21 -8.06 29.77 20.71
CA TYR A 21 -8.08 29.36 19.29
C TYR A 21 -8.35 30.55 18.37
N ALA A 22 -9.24 31.46 18.76
CA ALA A 22 -9.52 32.69 18.01
C ALA A 22 -8.31 33.65 18.01
N ALA A 23 -7.62 33.79 19.14
CA ALA A 23 -6.40 34.60 19.24
C ALA A 23 -5.24 34.00 18.40
N ALA A 24 -5.06 32.68 18.44
CA ALA A 24 -4.05 31.98 17.64
C ALA A 24 -4.32 32.11 16.14
N ALA A 25 -5.57 31.90 15.70
CA ALA A 25 -5.97 32.06 14.30
C ALA A 25 -5.72 33.48 13.78
N ASN A 26 -5.99 34.51 14.59
CA ASN A 26 -5.70 35.90 14.25
C ASN A 26 -4.19 36.18 14.16
N SER A 27 -3.38 35.59 15.04
CA SER A 27 -1.91 35.72 14.99
C SER A 27 -1.30 35.04 13.75
N ASP A 28 -1.85 33.90 13.33
CA ASP A 28 -1.42 33.16 12.14
C ASP A 28 -1.78 33.87 10.83
N LEU A 29 -2.93 34.56 10.80
CA LEU A 29 -3.30 35.43 9.67
C LEU A 29 -2.33 36.62 9.49
N LEU A 30 -1.77 37.13 10.58
CA LEU A 30 -0.78 38.22 10.54
C LEU A 30 0.61 37.71 10.14
N ARG A 31 0.98 36.49 10.57
CA ARG A 31 2.31 35.92 10.33
C ARG A 31 2.43 35.22 8.97
N ARG A 32 1.36 34.55 8.51
CA ARG A 32 1.34 33.73 7.27
C ARG A 32 -0.03 33.77 6.56
N PRO A 33 -0.47 34.94 6.05
CA PRO A 33 -1.79 35.12 5.46
C PRO A 33 -2.06 34.22 4.24
N SER A 34 -1.03 33.91 3.44
CA SER A 34 -1.15 33.04 2.27
C SER A 34 -1.36 31.56 2.62
N TYR A 35 -0.93 31.14 3.83
CA TYR A 35 -1.05 29.75 4.28
C TYR A 35 -2.43 29.49 4.87
N CYS A 36 -2.90 30.37 5.75
CA CYS A 36 -4.16 30.19 6.49
C CYS A 36 -5.39 30.65 5.69
N HIS A 37 -5.30 31.72 4.90
CA HIS A 37 -6.43 32.24 4.13
C HIS A 37 -5.97 32.91 2.82
N ALA A 38 -5.66 32.11 1.79
CA ALA A 38 -5.08 32.60 0.53
C ALA A 38 -5.98 33.64 -0.18
N ALA A 39 -7.31 33.54 -0.06
CA ALA A 39 -8.23 34.54 -0.60
C ALA A 39 -8.08 35.92 0.05
N PHE A 40 -7.76 35.97 1.35
CA PHE A 40 -7.51 37.22 2.07
C PHE A 40 -6.18 37.84 1.61
N ALA A 41 -5.13 37.02 1.49
CA ALA A 41 -3.84 37.44 0.95
C ALA A 41 -3.96 38.00 -0.49
N LEU A 42 -4.74 37.33 -1.34
CA LEU A 42 -4.99 37.80 -2.72
C LEU A 42 -5.73 39.15 -2.74
N LYS A 43 -6.70 39.34 -1.83
CA LYS A 43 -7.41 40.62 -1.66
C LYS A 43 -6.51 41.74 -1.14
N GLN A 44 -5.47 41.43 -0.36
CA GLN A 44 -4.47 42.42 0.07
C GLN A 44 -3.52 42.80 -1.08
N ILE A 45 -3.12 41.83 -1.91
CA ILE A 45 -2.32 42.09 -3.12
C ILE A 45 -3.12 42.91 -4.14
N SER A 46 -4.40 42.61 -4.34
CA SER A 46 -5.26 43.38 -5.26
C SER A 46 -5.52 44.82 -4.79
N LYS A 47 -5.50 45.06 -3.47
CA LYS A 47 -5.61 46.40 -2.85
C LYS A 47 -4.29 47.18 -2.83
N GLY A 48 -3.20 46.61 -3.35
CA GLY A 48 -1.88 47.25 -3.37
C GLY A 48 -1.18 47.29 -2.00
N LYS A 49 -1.68 46.56 -1.00
CA LYS A 49 -1.10 46.53 0.36
C LYS A 49 0.00 45.48 0.54
N ALA A 50 0.16 44.59 -0.44
CA ALA A 50 1.16 43.53 -0.46
C ALA A 50 1.58 43.21 -1.90
N VAL A 51 2.77 42.63 -2.08
CA VAL A 51 3.32 42.23 -3.39
C VAL A 51 3.49 40.72 -3.44
N GLY A 52 3.18 40.08 -4.57
CA GLY A 52 3.34 38.63 -4.74
C GLY A 52 2.72 38.08 -6.03
N GLN A 53 2.98 36.80 -6.32
CA GLN A 53 2.44 36.11 -7.49
C GLN A 53 0.95 35.75 -7.30
N LYS A 54 0.08 36.29 -8.16
CA LYS A 54 -1.38 36.18 -8.03
C LYS A 54 -1.93 34.80 -8.45
N ALA A 55 -1.39 34.20 -9.51
CA ALA A 55 -1.88 32.94 -10.07
C ALA A 55 -1.81 31.74 -9.11
N PRO A 56 -0.64 31.40 -8.51
CA PRO A 56 -0.58 30.27 -7.57
C PRO A 56 -1.40 30.52 -6.30
N LEU A 57 -1.49 31.79 -5.87
CA LEU A 57 -2.28 32.17 -4.69
C LEU A 57 -3.79 32.06 -4.94
N TRP A 58 -4.24 32.39 -6.16
CA TRP A 58 -5.62 32.21 -6.59
C TRP A 58 -6.00 30.72 -6.63
N LEU A 59 -5.14 29.89 -7.22
CA LEU A 59 -5.36 28.44 -7.28
C LEU A 59 -5.50 27.85 -5.86
N ARG A 60 -4.60 28.23 -4.96
CA ARG A 60 -4.65 27.80 -3.55
C ARG A 60 -5.92 28.26 -2.86
N ALA A 61 -6.37 29.50 -3.12
CA ALA A 61 -7.62 30.01 -2.55
C ALA A 61 -8.85 29.20 -2.99
N GLN A 62 -8.89 28.76 -4.25
CA GLN A 62 -9.96 27.89 -4.75
C GLN A 62 -9.93 26.52 -4.07
N PHE A 63 -8.77 25.87 -3.97
CA PHE A 63 -8.65 24.60 -3.25
C PHE A 63 -9.04 24.72 -1.78
N GLN A 64 -8.64 25.81 -1.11
CA GLN A 64 -9.02 26.08 0.28
C GLN A 64 -10.54 26.25 0.42
N ALA A 65 -11.19 26.97 -0.50
CA ALA A 65 -12.65 27.15 -0.47
C ALA A 65 -13.40 25.84 -0.72
N LEU A 66 -12.95 25.02 -1.68
CA LEU A 66 -13.54 23.72 -2.00
C LEU A 66 -13.39 22.75 -0.82
N LEU A 67 -12.19 22.60 -0.27
CA LEU A 67 -11.92 21.73 0.87
C LEU A 67 -12.64 22.21 2.13
N PHE A 68 -12.77 23.51 2.34
CA PHE A 68 -13.53 24.06 3.46
C PHE A 68 -15.02 23.77 3.32
N THR A 69 -15.60 23.97 2.13
CA THR A 69 -17.01 23.65 1.86
C THR A 69 -17.27 22.16 2.04
N LEU A 70 -16.37 21.31 1.54
CA LEU A 70 -16.42 19.87 1.71
C LEU A 70 -16.30 19.49 3.20
N GLY A 71 -15.38 20.13 3.94
CA GLY A 71 -15.19 19.94 5.37
C GLY A 71 -16.44 20.31 6.18
N CYS A 72 -17.07 21.45 5.88
CA CYS A 72 -18.33 21.85 6.51
C CYS A 72 -19.46 20.86 6.19
N TRP A 73 -19.53 20.37 4.95
CA TRP A 73 -20.51 19.36 4.54
C TRP A 73 -20.30 18.03 5.28
N ILE A 74 -19.05 17.57 5.39
CA ILE A 74 -18.67 16.38 6.16
C ILE A 74 -18.98 16.58 7.64
N GLN A 75 -18.70 17.75 8.22
CA GLN A 75 -18.97 18.04 9.63
C GLN A 75 -20.48 18.03 9.92
N HIS A 76 -21.30 18.56 9.01
CA HIS A 76 -22.77 18.51 9.11
C HIS A 76 -23.33 17.09 9.00
N HIS A 77 -22.64 16.20 8.29
CA HIS A 77 -23.05 14.80 8.08
C HIS A 77 -22.02 13.78 8.61
N CYS A 78 -21.34 14.10 9.71
CA CYS A 78 -20.18 13.36 10.20
C CYS A 78 -20.44 11.86 10.37
N GLY A 79 -21.53 11.50 11.06
CA GLY A 79 -21.89 10.09 11.27
C GLY A 79 -22.28 9.35 9.98
N LYS A 80 -22.98 10.01 9.05
CA LYS A 80 -23.41 9.40 7.79
C LYS A 80 -22.21 9.12 6.87
N VAL A 81 -21.29 10.08 6.77
CA VAL A 81 -20.07 9.94 5.97
C VAL A 81 -19.18 8.83 6.52
N LEU A 82 -18.98 8.78 7.84
CA LEU A 82 -18.21 7.72 8.48
C LEU A 82 -18.84 6.34 8.31
N PHE A 83 -20.16 6.21 8.49
CA PHE A 83 -20.85 4.95 8.33
C PHE A 83 -20.78 4.42 6.89
N VAL A 84 -21.07 5.28 5.90
CA VAL A 84 -20.98 4.91 4.49
C VAL A 84 -19.54 4.56 4.09
N GLY A 85 -18.56 5.37 4.54
CA GLY A 85 -17.15 5.09 4.29
C GLY A 85 -16.71 3.74 4.86
N LEU A 86 -17.04 3.46 6.12
CA LEU A 86 -16.73 2.18 6.76
C LEU A 86 -17.41 1.01 6.04
N LEU A 87 -18.67 1.18 5.60
CA LEU A 87 -19.40 0.15 4.86
C LEU A 87 -18.73 -0.14 3.52
N VAL A 88 -18.36 0.90 2.75
CA VAL A 88 -17.66 0.74 1.47
C VAL A 88 -16.29 0.09 1.67
N PHE A 89 -15.48 0.57 2.61
CA PHE A 89 -14.18 -0.05 2.91
C PHE A 89 -14.32 -1.48 3.41
N GLY A 90 -15.32 -1.78 4.23
CA GLY A 90 -15.63 -3.14 4.67
C GLY A 90 -16.02 -4.05 3.51
N ALA A 91 -16.85 -3.58 2.58
CA ALA A 91 -17.22 -4.33 1.38
C ALA A 91 -16.01 -4.63 0.49
N LEU A 92 -15.11 -3.66 0.29
CA LEU A 92 -13.86 -3.85 -0.44
C LEU A 92 -12.92 -4.85 0.26
N ALA A 93 -12.83 -4.78 1.60
CA ALA A 93 -12.01 -5.69 2.39
C ALA A 93 -12.52 -7.14 2.29
N VAL A 94 -13.83 -7.37 2.20
CA VAL A 94 -14.38 -8.71 1.95
C VAL A 94 -13.92 -9.27 0.59
N GLY A 95 -13.67 -8.42 -0.41
CA GLY A 95 -13.10 -8.82 -1.70
C GLY A 95 -11.72 -9.48 -1.59
N LEU A 96 -10.93 -9.14 -0.56
CA LEU A 96 -9.59 -9.70 -0.34
C LEU A 96 -9.61 -11.20 -0.04
N ARG A 97 -10.74 -11.77 0.39
CA ARG A 97 -10.86 -13.22 0.60
C ARG A 97 -10.72 -14.02 -0.70
N VAL A 98 -10.92 -13.37 -1.84
CA VAL A 98 -10.80 -13.97 -3.18
C VAL A 98 -9.38 -13.79 -3.74
N ALA A 99 -8.49 -13.13 -3.00
CA ALA A 99 -7.11 -13.00 -3.40
C ALA A 99 -6.44 -14.38 -3.39
N SER A 100 -6.09 -14.86 -4.58
CA SER A 100 -5.21 -16.01 -4.76
C SER A 100 -3.77 -15.53 -4.76
N ILE A 101 -2.90 -16.25 -4.06
CA ILE A 101 -1.46 -16.03 -4.14
C ILE A 101 -0.97 -16.90 -5.30
N GLU A 102 -0.40 -16.27 -6.31
CA GLU A 102 0.29 -16.99 -7.38
C GLU A 102 1.59 -17.57 -6.81
N THR A 103 1.68 -18.89 -6.77
CA THR A 103 2.87 -19.61 -6.25
C THR A 103 3.75 -20.16 -7.36
N ASP A 104 3.34 -20.04 -8.62
CA ASP A 104 4.12 -20.48 -9.77
C ASP A 104 5.26 -19.50 -10.06
N ILE A 105 6.50 -19.97 -9.90
CA ILE A 105 7.71 -19.18 -10.15
C ILE A 105 7.78 -18.79 -11.62
N GLU A 106 7.34 -19.65 -12.55
CA GLU A 106 7.39 -19.36 -13.98
C GLU A 106 6.53 -18.14 -14.32
N GLN A 107 5.34 -18.04 -13.74
CA GLN A 107 4.43 -16.91 -13.97
C GLN A 107 4.89 -15.62 -13.29
N LEU A 108 5.54 -15.72 -12.13
CA LEU A 108 6.01 -14.53 -11.42
C LEU A 108 7.21 -13.85 -12.12
N TRP A 109 8.09 -14.65 -12.72
CA TRP A 109 9.36 -14.17 -13.29
C TRP A 109 9.30 -13.90 -14.80
N VAL A 110 8.34 -14.50 -15.51
CA VAL A 110 8.16 -14.28 -16.95
C VAL A 110 7.20 -13.14 -17.20
N GLU A 111 7.59 -12.21 -18.09
CA GLU A 111 6.70 -11.14 -18.53
C GLU A 111 5.54 -11.69 -19.37
N GLU A 112 4.32 -11.34 -18.97
CA GLU A 112 3.09 -11.68 -19.67
C GLU A 112 3.09 -11.14 -21.10
N GLY A 113 2.86 -12.02 -22.09
CA GLY A 113 2.85 -11.65 -23.52
C GLY A 113 4.22 -11.62 -24.20
N SER A 114 5.29 -11.96 -23.50
CA SER A 114 6.62 -12.13 -24.09
C SER A 114 6.69 -13.35 -25.03
N ARG A 115 7.70 -13.39 -25.92
CA ARG A 115 7.94 -14.58 -26.77
C ARG A 115 8.13 -15.85 -25.94
N VAL A 116 8.82 -15.74 -24.81
CA VAL A 116 9.08 -16.85 -23.88
C VAL A 116 7.77 -17.36 -23.27
N SER A 117 6.84 -16.48 -22.91
CA SER A 117 5.50 -16.89 -22.44
C SER A 117 4.73 -17.71 -23.49
N GLN A 118 4.85 -17.35 -24.77
CA GLN A 118 4.20 -18.06 -25.87
C GLN A 118 4.84 -19.43 -26.13
N GLU A 119 6.17 -19.52 -26.06
CA GLU A 119 6.93 -20.76 -26.19
C GLU A 119 6.63 -21.73 -25.04
N LEU A 120 6.59 -21.24 -23.80
CA LEU A 120 6.20 -22.02 -22.62
C LEU A 120 4.77 -22.54 -22.75
N ARG A 121 3.81 -21.67 -23.14
CA ARG A 121 2.41 -22.08 -23.34
C ARG A 121 2.28 -23.16 -24.42
N TYR A 122 2.96 -23.00 -25.55
CA TYR A 122 2.95 -23.99 -26.62
C TYR A 122 3.53 -25.34 -26.15
N THR A 123 4.63 -25.30 -25.39
CA THR A 123 5.27 -26.50 -24.82
C THR A 123 4.33 -27.22 -23.87
N ARG A 124 3.67 -26.50 -22.96
CA ARG A 124 2.67 -27.02 -22.01
C ARG A 124 1.47 -27.63 -22.73
N GLU A 125 0.96 -26.99 -23.78
CA GLU A 125 -0.16 -27.50 -24.59
C GLU A 125 0.17 -28.77 -25.37
N LYS A 126 1.41 -28.92 -25.86
CA LYS A 126 1.80 -30.05 -26.72
C LYS A 126 2.36 -31.24 -25.97
N LEU A 127 3.12 -31.01 -24.90
CA LEU A 127 3.78 -32.07 -24.13
C LEU A 127 3.01 -32.41 -22.84
N GLY A 128 2.07 -31.57 -22.39
CA GLY A 128 1.34 -31.73 -21.14
C GLY A 128 2.16 -31.30 -19.92
N GLU A 129 1.50 -30.98 -18.80
CA GLU A 129 2.17 -30.60 -17.54
C GLU A 129 3.04 -31.74 -16.96
N GLU A 130 2.73 -32.99 -17.29
CA GLU A 130 3.41 -34.18 -16.75
C GLU A 130 4.75 -34.50 -17.43
N SER A 131 5.13 -33.82 -18.51
CA SER A 131 6.39 -34.11 -19.21
C SER A 131 7.63 -33.51 -18.55
N LEU A 132 7.44 -32.67 -17.53
CA LEU A 132 8.55 -32.06 -16.79
C LEU A 132 9.06 -33.05 -15.75
N TYR A 133 10.03 -33.87 -16.15
CA TYR A 133 10.81 -34.67 -15.22
C TYR A 133 11.43 -33.74 -14.18
N THR A 134 10.91 -33.77 -12.96
CA THR A 134 11.46 -33.00 -11.84
C THR A 134 12.71 -33.71 -11.34
N SER A 135 13.87 -33.25 -11.78
CA SER A 135 15.16 -33.78 -11.30
C SER A 135 15.38 -33.37 -9.84
N GLN A 136 15.44 -34.35 -8.95
CA GLN A 136 15.89 -34.14 -7.58
C GLN A 136 17.41 -34.35 -7.53
N MET A 137 18.13 -33.40 -6.92
CA MET A 137 19.59 -33.42 -6.88
C MET A 137 20.12 -33.43 -5.45
N LEU A 138 21.09 -34.30 -5.17
CA LEU A 138 21.86 -34.33 -3.92
C LEU A 138 23.27 -33.82 -4.21
N ILE A 139 23.70 -32.78 -3.50
CA ILE A 139 25.06 -32.20 -3.61
C ILE A 139 25.75 -32.33 -2.26
N GLN A 140 27.00 -32.78 -2.26
CA GLN A 140 27.87 -32.77 -1.08
C GLN A 140 28.93 -31.69 -1.24
N THR A 141 29.12 -30.91 -0.18
CA THR A 141 30.17 -29.89 -0.09
C THR A 141 31.11 -30.21 1.07
N PRO A 142 32.40 -29.81 0.98
CA PRO A 142 33.33 -29.94 2.09
C PRO A 142 32.88 -29.07 3.28
N LYS A 143 33.30 -29.44 4.49
CA LYS A 143 32.92 -28.71 5.72
C LYS A 143 33.66 -27.38 5.83
N GLN A 144 34.90 -27.33 5.36
CA GLN A 144 35.70 -26.11 5.30
C GLN A 144 35.95 -25.72 3.85
N GLU A 145 35.96 -24.42 3.59
CA GLU A 145 36.23 -23.88 2.27
C GLU A 145 37.68 -24.20 1.86
N GLY A 146 37.86 -24.82 0.70
CA GLY A 146 39.17 -25.20 0.16
C GLY A 146 39.64 -26.62 0.51
N GLU A 147 38.92 -27.39 1.32
CA GLU A 147 39.21 -28.82 1.54
C GLU A 147 38.83 -29.69 0.33
N ASN A 148 39.60 -30.77 0.11
CA ASN A 148 39.31 -31.73 -0.95
C ASN A 148 38.19 -32.70 -0.52
N ILE A 149 37.15 -32.81 -1.34
CA ILE A 149 36.01 -33.71 -1.11
C ILE A 149 36.24 -35.14 -1.65
N LEU A 150 37.30 -35.36 -2.43
CA LEU A 150 37.63 -36.65 -3.04
C LEU A 150 38.39 -37.56 -2.06
N THR A 151 37.90 -37.67 -0.82
CA THR A 151 38.42 -38.58 0.21
C THR A 151 37.48 -39.78 0.36
N PRO A 152 38.00 -40.98 0.71
CA PRO A 152 37.16 -42.17 0.86
C PRO A 152 36.03 -41.95 1.86
N ASP A 153 36.32 -41.32 3.00
CA ASP A 153 35.33 -41.03 4.04
C ASP A 153 34.22 -40.09 3.53
N ALA A 154 34.56 -39.10 2.70
CA ALA A 154 33.57 -38.19 2.12
C ALA A 154 32.66 -38.91 1.11
N LEU A 155 33.22 -39.76 0.25
CA LEU A 155 32.44 -40.56 -0.68
C LEU A 155 31.56 -41.59 0.04
N GLU A 156 32.05 -42.20 1.12
CA GLU A 156 31.27 -43.11 1.96
C GLU A 156 30.07 -42.38 2.57
N MET A 157 30.27 -41.19 3.13
CA MET A 157 29.16 -40.35 3.63
C MET A 157 28.14 -40.02 2.53
N HIS A 158 28.58 -39.72 1.30
CA HIS A 158 27.67 -39.46 0.18
C HIS A 158 26.84 -40.70 -0.17
N LEU A 159 27.49 -41.86 -0.22
CA LEU A 159 26.85 -43.13 -0.53
C LEU A 159 25.80 -43.48 0.53
N GLU A 160 26.13 -43.33 1.82
CA GLU A 160 25.18 -43.54 2.91
C GLU A 160 23.98 -42.61 2.81
N ALA A 161 24.20 -41.32 2.54
CA ALA A 161 23.13 -40.35 2.35
C ALA A 161 22.24 -40.69 1.14
N ALA A 162 22.84 -41.06 0.01
CA ALA A 162 22.11 -41.47 -1.19
C ALA A 162 21.32 -42.78 -0.97
N LEU A 163 21.89 -43.75 -0.24
CA LEU A 163 21.20 -44.98 0.13
C LEU A 163 20.05 -44.73 1.10
N ALA A 164 20.23 -43.83 2.07
CA ALA A 164 19.15 -43.43 2.97
C ALA A 164 18.02 -42.74 2.20
N ALA A 165 18.35 -41.81 1.29
CA ALA A 165 17.39 -41.11 0.45
C ALA A 165 16.60 -42.06 -0.48
N SER A 166 17.26 -43.06 -1.06
CA SER A 166 16.58 -44.03 -1.94
C SER A 166 15.62 -44.99 -1.22
N LYS A 167 15.77 -45.16 0.10
CA LYS A 167 14.92 -46.03 0.92
C LYS A 167 13.74 -45.29 1.58
N VAL A 168 13.57 -43.99 1.33
CA VAL A 168 12.45 -43.21 1.86
C VAL A 168 11.14 -43.74 1.29
N GLN A 169 10.15 -43.93 2.16
CA GLN A 169 8.80 -44.36 1.79
C GLN A 169 7.77 -43.36 2.30
N VAL A 170 6.75 -43.08 1.49
CA VAL A 170 5.66 -42.16 1.83
C VAL A 170 4.34 -42.91 1.80
N LEU A 171 3.57 -42.85 2.90
CA LEU A 171 2.23 -43.41 2.95
C LEU A 171 1.25 -42.36 2.41
N LEU A 172 0.75 -42.57 1.19
CA LEU A 172 -0.22 -41.70 0.53
C LEU A 172 -1.44 -42.52 0.13
N PHE A 173 -2.64 -42.07 0.51
CA PHE A 173 -3.91 -42.74 0.21
C PHE A 173 -3.98 -44.21 0.67
N GLY A 174 -3.37 -44.52 1.81
CA GLY A 174 -3.37 -45.88 2.37
C GLY A 174 -2.46 -46.88 1.64
N LYS A 175 -1.61 -46.40 0.72
CA LYS A 175 -0.56 -47.19 0.06
C LYS A 175 0.82 -46.59 0.36
N SER A 176 1.83 -47.45 0.49
CA SER A 176 3.23 -47.01 0.62
C SER A 176 3.81 -46.83 -0.78
N TRP A 177 4.39 -45.65 -1.02
CA TRP A 177 5.09 -45.27 -2.25
C TRP A 177 6.59 -45.26 -1.96
N ASP A 178 7.38 -45.79 -2.90
CA ASP A 178 8.84 -45.84 -2.80
C ASP A 178 9.47 -45.25 -4.07
N LEU A 179 10.80 -45.06 -4.11
CA LEU A 179 11.42 -44.42 -5.28
C LEU A 179 11.25 -45.24 -6.58
N ASN A 180 11.00 -46.55 -6.48
CA ASN A 180 10.82 -47.42 -7.64
C ASN A 180 9.36 -47.54 -8.08
N LYS A 181 8.40 -47.00 -7.32
CA LYS A 181 6.95 -47.14 -7.52
C LYS A 181 6.16 -45.92 -7.06
#